data_AF-A0A7Y2CR94-F1
#
_entry.id   AF-A0A7Y2CR94-F1
#
_cell.length_a   1.000
_cell.length_b   1.000
_cell.length_c   1.000
_cell.angle_alpha   90.00
_cell.angle_beta   90.00
_cell.angle_gamma   90.00
#
_symmetry.space_group_name_H-M   'P 1'
#
loop_
_entity.id
_entity.type
_entity.pdbx_description
1 polymer ?
#
loop_
_entity_poly.entity_id
_entity_poly.type
_entity_poly.pdbx_seq_one_letter_code
_entity_poly.pdbx_strand_id
1 'polypeptide(L)'
;MLKDLLLQKGWAGKTISRAETVDRVNPVIHRLIALNQHYDAFLRSSQGGGLDAQLASLQKTARADVGKLAETVFSCGGTPYNGTDLEPSSFAVDNNRPAALTALRDLEASFVDFVADEVNVEHQMRTRAILAVVKANAEARLKLLQEHIR
;
A
#
# COMPACT_ATOMS: atom_id res chain seq x y z
N MET A 1 -37.36 -21.03 10.39
CA MET A 1 -37.55 -20.09 11.51
C MET A 1 -37.52 -18.67 10.98
N LEU A 2 -38.36 -17.75 11.49
CA LEU A 2 -38.39 -16.34 11.05
C LEU A 2 -37.08 -15.58 11.36
N LYS A 3 -36.24 -16.15 12.23
CA LYS A 3 -34.92 -15.62 12.63
C LYS A 3 -33.86 -15.76 11.52
N ASP A 4 -33.93 -16.80 10.69
CA ASP A 4 -32.97 -17.01 9.59
C ASP A 4 -33.22 -16.06 8.41
N LEU A 5 -34.47 -15.62 8.22
CA LEU A 5 -34.86 -14.70 7.15
C LEU A 5 -34.51 -13.23 7.46
N LEU A 6 -34.41 -12.88 8.74
CA LEU A 6 -34.04 -11.53 9.19
C LEU A 6 -32.52 -11.30 9.16
N LEU A 7 -31.71 -12.36 9.27
CA LEU A 7 -30.25 -12.27 9.13
C LEU A 7 -29.80 -12.11 7.68
N GLN A 8 -30.65 -12.39 6.69
CA GLN A 8 -30.28 -12.25 5.27
C GLN A 8 -30.50 -10.85 4.67
N LYS A 9 -30.97 -9.87 5.45
CA LYS A 9 -31.26 -8.51 4.95
C LYS A 9 -30.21 -7.43 5.26
N GLY A 10 -28.96 -7.82 5.44
CA GLY A 10 -27.85 -6.88 5.38
C GLY A 10 -26.50 -7.55 5.55
N TRP A 11 -25.83 -7.89 4.44
CA TRP A 11 -24.39 -8.23 4.40
C TRP A 11 -23.88 -9.34 5.34
N ALA A 12 -24.74 -10.00 6.10
CA ALA A 12 -24.36 -11.04 7.05
C ALA A 12 -24.16 -12.35 6.27
N GLY A 13 -22.89 -12.64 5.97
CA GLY A 13 -22.46 -13.89 5.33
C GLY A 13 -21.34 -13.74 4.30
N LYS A 14 -20.98 -12.51 3.89
CA LYS A 14 -19.95 -12.27 2.87
C LYS A 14 -18.71 -11.54 3.38
N THR A 15 -18.82 -10.77 4.46
CA THR A 15 -17.68 -10.04 5.03
C THR A 15 -16.74 -10.98 5.76
N ILE A 16 -15.44 -10.92 5.47
CA ILE A 16 -14.43 -11.73 6.17
C ILE A 16 -14.33 -11.35 7.65
N SER A 17 -13.80 -12.27 8.46
CA SER A 17 -13.59 -12.06 9.87
C SER A 17 -12.54 -10.97 10.15
N ARG A 18 -12.49 -10.49 11.40
CA ARG A 18 -11.46 -9.53 11.83
C ARG A 18 -10.06 -10.14 11.77
N ALA A 19 -9.92 -11.41 12.13
CA ALA A 19 -8.65 -12.13 12.04
C ALA A 19 -8.18 -12.22 10.58
N GLU A 20 -9.07 -12.60 9.66
CA GLU A 20 -8.74 -12.61 8.23
C GLU A 20 -8.39 -11.20 7.71
N THR A 21 -9.07 -10.14 8.16
CA THR A 21 -8.65 -8.77 7.83
C THR A 21 -7.22 -8.47 8.30
N VAL A 22 -6.84 -8.89 9.51
CA VAL A 22 -5.46 -8.71 10.01
C VAL A 22 -4.46 -9.45 9.12
N ASP A 23 -4.73 -10.71 8.83
CA ASP A 23 -3.83 -11.58 8.04
C ASP A 23 -3.62 -11.07 6.62
N ARG A 24 -4.63 -10.39 6.05
CA ARG A 24 -4.57 -9.88 4.68
C ARG A 24 -4.07 -8.44 4.56
N VAL A 25 -4.39 -7.58 5.54
CA VAL A 25 -3.92 -6.18 5.54
C VAL A 25 -2.43 -6.08 5.88
N ASN A 26 -1.90 -6.96 6.74
CA ASN A 26 -0.47 -6.95 7.08
C ASN A 26 0.47 -7.10 5.87
N PRO A 27 0.22 -8.02 4.92
CA PRO A 27 0.94 -8.06 3.64
C PRO A 27 0.90 -6.75 2.83
N VAL A 28 -0.22 -6.02 2.84
CA VAL A 28 -0.32 -4.70 2.20
C VAL A 28 0.61 -3.70 2.89
N ILE A 29 0.59 -3.66 4.23
CA ILE A 29 1.47 -2.81 5.03
C ILE A 29 2.94 -3.14 4.74
N HIS A 30 3.31 -4.42 4.76
CA HIS A 30 4.67 -4.87 4.49
C HIS A 30 5.19 -4.37 3.15
N ARG A 31 4.43 -4.61 2.06
CA ARG A 31 4.81 -4.17 0.71
C ARG A 31 4.92 -2.65 0.62
N LEU A 32 4.00 -1.90 1.24
CA LEU A 32 4.04 -0.45 1.22
C LEU A 32 5.22 0.12 2.02
N ILE A 33 5.58 -0.48 3.16
CA ILE A 33 6.78 -0.09 3.92
C ILE A 33 8.05 -0.36 3.08
N ALA A 34 8.16 -1.55 2.49
CA ALA A 34 9.28 -1.89 1.61
C ALA A 34 9.40 -0.93 0.41
N LEU A 35 8.27 -0.59 -0.23
CA LEU A 35 8.22 0.40 -1.31
C LEU A 35 8.68 1.79 -0.84
N ASN A 36 8.26 2.22 0.35
CA ASN A 36 8.76 3.47 0.95
C ASN A 36 10.28 3.47 1.15
N GLN A 37 10.88 2.31 1.49
CA GLN A 37 12.34 2.19 1.61
C GLN A 37 13.05 2.33 0.25
N HIS A 38 12.49 1.76 -0.81
CA HIS A 38 13.00 1.97 -2.17
C HIS A 38 12.93 3.44 -2.60
N TYR A 39 11.83 4.12 -2.30
CA TYR A 39 11.71 5.56 -2.53
C TYR A 39 12.75 6.35 -1.74
N ASP A 40 12.98 6.00 -0.47
CA ASP A 40 13.99 6.66 0.36
C ASP A 40 15.40 6.46 -0.18
N ALA A 41 15.73 5.25 -0.62
CA ALA A 41 17.02 4.97 -1.25
C ALA A 41 17.21 5.81 -2.52
N PHE A 42 16.20 5.87 -3.39
CA PHE A 42 16.24 6.65 -4.63
C PHE A 42 16.38 8.16 -4.38
N LEU A 43 15.58 8.71 -3.46
CA LEU A 43 15.60 10.13 -3.17
C LEU A 43 16.90 10.57 -2.50
N ARG A 44 17.54 9.70 -1.69
CA ARG A 44 18.86 9.95 -1.10
C ARG A 44 19.99 9.95 -2.12
N SER A 45 19.92 9.10 -3.15
CA SER A 45 20.95 9.03 -4.20
C SER A 45 20.75 10.06 -5.31
N SER A 46 19.59 10.70 -5.36
CA SER A 46 19.26 11.68 -6.40
C SER A 46 19.95 13.02 -6.19
N GLN A 47 20.31 13.69 -7.30
CA GLN A 47 20.81 15.06 -7.32
C GLN A 47 19.70 16.12 -7.17
N GLY A 48 18.47 15.69 -6.90
CA GLY A 48 17.29 16.55 -6.81
C GLY A 48 16.67 16.91 -8.17
N GLY A 49 15.51 17.56 -8.13
CA GLY A 49 14.80 18.01 -9.32
C GLY A 49 13.29 18.07 -9.13
N GLY A 50 12.58 18.56 -10.15
CA GLY A 50 11.12 18.72 -10.10
C GLY A 50 10.37 17.39 -9.94
N LEU A 51 10.86 16.31 -10.56
CA LEU A 51 10.30 14.97 -10.38
C LEU A 51 10.51 14.45 -8.96
N ASP A 52 11.72 14.61 -8.40
CA ASP A 52 12.04 14.10 -7.07
C ASP A 52 11.21 14.78 -5.97
N ALA A 53 10.98 16.08 -6.11
CA ALA A 53 10.11 16.82 -5.19
C ALA A 53 8.67 16.29 -5.22
N GLN A 54 8.16 15.96 -6.41
CA GLN A 54 6.83 15.36 -6.57
C GLN A 54 6.77 13.95 -5.99
N LEU A 55 7.77 13.10 -6.27
CA LEU A 55 7.85 11.75 -5.71
C LEU A 55 7.96 11.79 -4.19
N ALA A 56 8.78 12.68 -3.62
CA ALA A 56 8.89 12.87 -2.17
C ALA A 56 7.58 13.34 -1.54
N SER A 57 6.81 14.19 -2.24
CA SER A 57 5.48 14.61 -1.79
C SER A 57 4.51 13.43 -1.74
N LEU A 58 4.45 12.62 -2.79
CA LEU A 58 3.57 11.45 -2.85
C LEU A 58 4.00 10.33 -1.87
N GLN A 59 5.30 10.19 -1.61
CA GLN A 59 5.83 9.27 -0.60
C GLN A 59 5.36 9.64 0.81
N LYS A 60 5.22 10.95 1.13
CA LYS A 60 4.62 11.36 2.42
C LYS A 60 3.20 10.82 2.57
N THR A 61 2.40 10.85 1.50
CA THR A 61 1.06 10.26 1.50
C THR A 61 1.12 8.74 1.68
N ALA A 62 2.07 8.06 1.01
CA ALA A 62 2.29 6.63 1.17
C ALA A 62 2.63 6.23 2.62
N ARG A 63 3.41 7.04 3.34
CA ARG A 63 3.70 6.84 4.78
C ARG A 63 2.45 7.05 5.63
N ALA A 64 1.62 8.04 5.32
CA ALA A 64 0.35 8.25 6.02
C ALA A 64 -0.61 7.07 5.80
N ASP A 65 -0.60 6.48 4.61
CA ASP A 65 -1.40 5.31 4.26
C ASP A 65 -0.99 4.05 5.07
N VAL A 66 0.30 3.87 5.35
CA VAL A 66 0.78 2.84 6.30
C VAL A 66 0.10 3.00 7.66
N GLY A 67 0.02 4.24 8.18
CA GLY A 67 -0.66 4.53 9.45
C GLY A 67 -2.14 4.13 9.44
N LYS A 68 -2.88 4.46 8.37
CA LYS A 68 -4.30 4.10 8.24
C LYS A 68 -4.52 2.59 8.17
N LEU A 69 -3.65 1.87 7.47
CA LEU A 69 -3.69 0.41 7.41
C LEU A 69 -3.35 -0.21 8.77
N ALA A 70 -2.35 0.33 9.48
CA ALA A 70 -2.01 -0.11 10.82
C ALA A 70 -3.16 0.10 11.83
N GLU A 71 -3.85 1.24 11.76
CA GLU A 71 -5.08 1.49 12.53
C GLU A 71 -6.18 0.47 12.24
N THR A 72 -6.28 -0.01 10.99
CA THR A 72 -7.22 -1.06 10.62
C THR A 72 -6.88 -2.37 11.31
N VAL A 73 -5.60 -2.75 11.34
CA VAL A 73 -5.12 -3.94 12.04
C VAL A 73 -5.37 -3.85 13.55
N PHE A 74 -5.03 -2.71 14.17
CA PHE A 74 -5.32 -2.47 15.59
C PHE A 74 -6.83 -2.54 15.90
N SER A 75 -7.66 -1.94 15.05
CA SER A 75 -9.13 -1.97 15.22
C SER A 75 -9.71 -3.39 15.10
N CYS A 76 -9.00 -4.29 14.44
CA CYS A 76 -9.34 -5.70 14.34
C CYS A 76 -8.74 -6.55 15.48
N GLY A 77 -7.97 -5.96 16.39
CA GLY A 77 -7.33 -6.63 17.52
C GLY A 77 -5.99 -7.29 17.19
N GLY A 78 -5.41 -6.99 16.03
CA GLY A 78 -4.11 -7.52 15.61
C GLY A 78 -2.93 -6.59 15.92
N THR A 79 -1.73 -7.08 15.63
CA THR A 79 -0.50 -6.29 15.63
C THR A 79 -0.08 -6.00 14.19
N PRO A 80 0.04 -4.71 13.80
CA PRO A 80 0.48 -4.38 12.46
C PRO A 80 1.97 -4.68 12.28
N TYR A 81 2.33 -5.14 11.09
CA TYR A 81 3.72 -5.19 10.67
C TYR A 81 4.35 -3.79 10.74
N ASN A 82 5.57 -3.71 11.28
CA ASN A 82 6.24 -2.45 11.60
C ASN A 82 7.56 -2.23 10.82
N GLY A 83 8.03 -3.24 10.09
CA GLY A 83 9.24 -3.16 9.27
C GLY A 83 10.56 -3.07 10.02
N THR A 84 10.61 -3.41 11.32
CA THR A 84 11.86 -3.34 12.11
C THR A 84 12.90 -4.37 11.67
N ASP A 85 12.49 -5.36 10.90
CA ASP A 85 13.30 -6.41 10.27
C ASP A 85 13.87 -5.99 8.90
N LEU A 86 13.45 -4.85 8.36
CA LEU A 86 13.93 -4.37 7.07
C LEU A 86 15.24 -3.60 7.23
N GLU A 87 16.29 -4.13 6.60
CA GLU A 87 17.60 -3.47 6.54
C GLU A 87 17.64 -2.43 5.41
N PRO A 88 17.85 -1.12 5.69
CA PRO A 88 17.81 -0.08 4.67
C PRO A 88 18.79 -0.28 3.51
N SER A 89 19.93 -0.94 3.75
CA SER A 89 20.93 -1.28 2.73
C SER A 89 20.42 -2.27 1.70
N SER A 90 19.40 -3.07 2.02
CA SER A 90 18.76 -4.04 1.11
C SER A 90 17.95 -3.37 0.00
N PHE A 91 17.67 -2.07 0.12
CA PHE A 91 16.85 -1.30 -0.82
C PHE A 91 17.68 -0.38 -1.72
N ALA A 92 19.02 -0.52 -1.68
CA ALA A 92 19.93 0.29 -2.48
C ALA A 92 19.54 0.24 -3.96
N VAL A 93 19.49 1.42 -4.58
CA VAL A 93 19.13 1.56 -5.99
C VAL A 93 20.40 1.63 -6.82
N ASP A 94 20.30 1.17 -8.06
CA ASP A 94 21.38 1.34 -9.04
C ASP A 94 21.75 2.83 -9.14
N ASN A 95 23.05 3.13 -9.23
CA ASN A 95 23.56 4.47 -9.48
C ASN A 95 23.10 5.02 -10.85
N ASN A 96 22.61 4.16 -11.74
CA ASN A 96 21.95 4.51 -12.97
C ASN A 96 20.50 4.97 -12.73
N ARG A 97 20.27 6.29 -12.74
CA ARG A 97 18.96 6.91 -12.48
C ARG A 97 17.82 6.38 -13.38
N PRO A 98 17.95 6.28 -14.72
CA PRO A 98 16.94 5.63 -15.56
C PRO A 98 16.57 4.21 -15.12
N ALA A 99 17.55 3.38 -14.76
CA ALA A 99 17.31 2.03 -14.27
C ALA A 99 16.58 2.03 -12.93
N ALA A 100 16.98 2.92 -12.02
CA ALA A 100 16.35 3.12 -10.72
C ALA A 100 14.87 3.56 -10.83
N LEU A 101 14.56 4.50 -11.74
CA LEU A 101 13.19 4.93 -12.02
C LEU A 101 12.34 3.79 -12.60
N THR A 102 12.92 2.99 -13.51
CA THR A 102 12.26 1.81 -14.09
C THR A 102 11.93 0.78 -13.00
N ALA A 103 12.88 0.49 -12.11
CA ALA A 103 12.66 -0.41 -10.98
C ALA A 103 11.56 0.11 -10.04
N LEU A 104 11.56 1.41 -9.70
CA LEU A 104 10.48 2.01 -8.89
C LEU A 104 9.11 1.89 -9.55
N ARG A 105 9.03 2.11 -10.87
CA ARG A 105 7.78 1.96 -11.63
C ARG A 105 7.27 0.53 -11.54
N ASP A 106 8.15 -0.45 -11.71
CA ASP A 106 7.77 -1.88 -11.71
C ASP A 106 7.31 -2.33 -10.32
N LEU A 107 7.98 -1.86 -9.26
CA LEU A 107 7.57 -2.08 -7.88
C LEU A 107 6.21 -1.43 -7.57
N GLU A 108 5.98 -0.20 -8.03
CA GLU A 108 4.70 0.49 -7.85
C GLU A 108 3.58 -0.19 -8.63
N ALA A 109 3.82 -0.62 -9.87
CA ALA A 109 2.85 -1.37 -10.66
C ALA A 109 2.46 -2.68 -9.96
N SER A 110 3.45 -3.44 -9.48
CA SER A 110 3.19 -4.66 -8.70
C SER A 110 2.39 -4.38 -7.43
N PHE A 111 2.63 -3.25 -6.76
CA PHE A 111 1.87 -2.86 -5.57
C PHE A 111 0.43 -2.44 -5.90
N VAL A 112 0.22 -1.71 -7.00
CA VAL A 112 -1.12 -1.35 -7.49
C VAL A 112 -1.94 -2.59 -7.77
N ASP A 113 -1.38 -3.56 -8.50
CA ASP A 113 -2.07 -4.82 -8.80
C ASP A 113 -2.40 -5.59 -7.51
N PHE A 114 -1.43 -5.69 -6.60
CA PHE A 114 -1.62 -6.36 -5.31
C PHE A 114 -2.75 -5.73 -4.47
N VAL A 115 -2.81 -4.40 -4.39
CA VAL A 115 -3.88 -3.69 -3.67
C VAL A 115 -5.21 -3.78 -4.42
N ALA A 116 -5.20 -3.80 -5.76
CA ALA A 116 -6.42 -3.95 -6.56
C ALA A 116 -7.11 -5.28 -6.27
N ASP A 117 -6.34 -6.37 -6.16
CA ASP A 117 -6.85 -7.67 -5.76
C ASP A 117 -7.45 -7.63 -4.35
N GLU A 118 -6.78 -6.96 -3.40
CA GLU A 118 -7.27 -6.85 -2.03
C GLU A 118 -8.54 -5.99 -1.90
N VAL A 119 -8.70 -4.94 -2.73
CA VAL A 119 -9.93 -4.12 -2.76
C VAL A 119 -11.17 -4.95 -3.15
N ASN A 120 -10.99 -6.05 -3.90
CA ASN A 120 -12.08 -6.94 -4.30
C ASN A 120 -12.49 -7.93 -3.18
N VAL A 121 -11.71 -7.99 -2.09
CA VAL A 121 -12.04 -8.78 -0.90
C VAL A 121 -13.13 -8.08 -0.08
N GLU A 122 -14.07 -8.86 0.42
CA GLU A 122 -15.19 -8.37 1.21
C GLU A 122 -14.75 -8.07 2.66
N HIS A 123 -13.90 -7.07 2.86
CA HIS A 123 -13.62 -6.52 4.20
C HIS A 123 -14.78 -5.71 4.75
N GLN A 124 -14.66 -5.29 6.01
CA GLN A 124 -15.55 -4.29 6.59
C GLN A 124 -15.52 -3.00 5.75
N MET A 125 -16.65 -2.29 5.68
CA MET A 125 -16.82 -1.11 4.82
C MET A 125 -15.71 -0.06 4.98
N ARG A 126 -15.30 0.22 6.22
CA ARG A 126 -14.21 1.18 6.51
C ARG A 126 -12.87 0.70 5.94
N THR A 127 -12.54 -0.57 6.11
CA THR A 127 -11.32 -1.17 5.57
C THR A 127 -11.29 -1.10 4.05
N ARG A 128 -12.41 -1.41 3.38
CA ARG A 128 -12.53 -1.28 1.91
C ARG A 128 -12.31 0.15 1.44
N ALA A 129 -12.87 1.14 2.15
CA ALA A 129 -12.65 2.55 1.83
C ALA A 129 -11.18 2.95 1.98
N ILE A 130 -10.50 2.48 3.03
CA ILE A 130 -9.06 2.71 3.23
C ILE A 130 -8.26 2.08 2.09
N LEU A 131 -8.49 0.81 1.75
CA LEU A 131 -7.79 0.12 0.65
C LEU A 131 -8.02 0.83 -0.69
N ALA A 132 -9.24 1.32 -0.96
CA ALA A 132 -9.52 2.09 -2.17
C ALA A 132 -8.74 3.42 -2.24
N VAL A 133 -8.57 4.11 -1.11
CA VAL A 133 -7.72 5.32 -1.03
C VAL A 133 -6.25 4.97 -1.25
N VAL A 134 -5.76 3.90 -0.62
CA VAL A 134 -4.38 3.42 -0.82
C VAL A 134 -4.12 3.10 -2.29
N LYS A 135 -5.07 2.43 -2.95
CA LYS A 135 -5.02 2.12 -4.39
C LYS A 135 -4.90 3.39 -5.22
N ALA A 136 -5.79 4.36 -5.00
CA ALA A 136 -5.80 5.61 -5.76
C ALA A 136 -4.48 6.40 -5.59
N ASN A 137 -3.92 6.41 -4.37
CA ASN A 137 -2.63 7.05 -4.11
C ASN A 137 -1.47 6.31 -4.79
N ALA A 138 -1.52 4.97 -4.85
CA ALA A 138 -0.54 4.16 -5.59
C ALA A 138 -0.62 4.39 -7.10
N GLU A 139 -1.83 4.42 -7.67
CA GLU A 139 -2.06 4.74 -9.07
C GLU A 139 -1.54 6.14 -9.43
N ALA A 140 -1.70 7.12 -8.55
CA ALA A 140 -1.15 8.46 -8.75
C ALA A 140 0.38 8.47 -8.80
N ARG A 141 1.05 7.68 -7.94
CA ARG A 141 2.52 7.51 -7.98
C ARG A 141 2.96 6.80 -9.26
N LEU A 142 2.29 5.71 -9.63
CA LEU A 142 2.60 4.96 -10.83
C LEU A 142 2.47 5.82 -12.08
N LYS A 143 1.38 6.59 -12.18
CA LYS A 143 1.15 7.51 -13.30
C LYS A 143 2.27 8.53 -13.44
N LEU A 144 2.70 9.14 -12.32
CA LEU A 144 3.81 10.10 -12.34
C LEU A 144 5.11 9.46 -12.87
N LEU A 145 5.41 8.23 -12.44
CA LEU A 145 6.58 7.49 -12.92
C LEU A 145 6.49 7.17 -14.42
N GLN A 146 5.31 6.73 -14.90
CA GLN A 146 5.06 6.43 -16.31
C GLN A 146 5.20 7.66 -17.21
N GLU A 147 4.81 8.84 -16.76
CA GLU A 147 4.94 10.08 -17.54
C GLU A 147 6.40 10.51 -17.75
N HIS A 148 7.32 10.04 -16.91
CA HIS A 148 8.72 10.44 -16.89
C HIS A 148 9.70 9.36 -17.39
N ILE A 149 9.23 8.13 -17.60
CA ILE A 149 9.98 7.04 -18.19
C ILE A 149 9.42 6.82 -19.60
N ARG A 150 10.09 7.38 -20.61
CA ARG A 150 9.78 7.15 -22.03
C ARG A 150 10.43 5.87 -22.53
#